data_AF-A0A925N8W1-F1
#
_entry.id   AF-A0A925N8W1-F1
#
_cell.length_a   1.000
_cell.length_b   1.000
_cell.length_c   1.000
_cell.angle_alpha   90.00
_cell.angle_beta   90.00
_cell.angle_gamma   90.00
#
_symmetry.space_group_name_H-M   'P 1'
#
loop_
_entity.id
_entity.type
_entity.pdbx_description
1 polymer ?
#
loop_
_entity_poly.entity_id
_entity_poly.type
_entity_poly.pdbx_seq_one_letter_code
_entity_poly.pdbx_strand_id
1 'polypeptide(L)' 'GEAASKDLYHLPPEEDKLIPTVCHSLDQALDYLDNDRAFLTKGGVFTDAYIDAYIELKMQDVTRFRMATHPVEFDMYYTL' A
#
# COMPACT_ATOMS: atom_id res chain seq x y z
N GLY A 1 13.57 1.24 -14.85
CA GLY A 1 14.03 2.64 -14.91
C GLY A 1 15.54 2.67 -15.01
N GLU A 2 16.11 3.83 -15.29
CA GLU A 2 17.55 4.04 -15.18
C GLU A 2 17.99 3.97 -13.71
N ALA A 3 19.24 3.56 -13.45
CA ALA A 3 19.74 3.41 -12.10
C ALA A 3 19.82 4.78 -11.40
N ALA A 4 19.30 4.87 -10.17
CA ALA A 4 19.41 6.08 -9.37
C ALA A 4 20.88 6.34 -8.99
N SER A 5 21.38 7.52 -9.34
CA SER A 5 22.76 7.96 -9.04
C SER A 5 22.87 8.87 -7.81
N LYS A 6 21.72 9.29 -7.25
CA LYS A 6 21.60 10.17 -6.08
C LYS A 6 21.08 9.38 -4.87
N ASP A 7 21.38 9.87 -3.66
CA ASP A 7 20.83 9.32 -2.42
C ASP A 7 19.33 9.65 -2.30
N LEU A 8 18.50 8.61 -2.25
CA LEU A 8 17.04 8.71 -2.28
C LEU A 8 16.45 9.38 -1.03
N TYR A 9 17.15 9.35 0.11
CA TYR A 9 16.63 9.93 1.37
C TYR A 9 16.91 11.44 1.51
N HIS A 10 17.74 12.00 0.62
CA HIS A 10 18.16 13.40 0.65
C HIS A 10 17.76 14.18 -0.61
N LEU A 11 16.79 13.66 -1.38
CA LEU A 11 16.26 14.34 -2.54
C LEU A 11 15.41 15.56 -2.15
N PRO A 12 15.50 16.67 -2.90
CA PRO A 12 14.53 17.75 -2.80
C PRO A 12 13.11 17.23 -3.08
N PRO A 13 12.06 17.75 -2.42
CA PRO A 13 10.68 17.29 -2.61
C PRO A 13 10.17 17.36 -4.06
N GLU A 14 10.71 18.27 -4.87
CA GLU A 14 10.36 18.38 -6.29
C GLU A 14 10.91 17.22 -7.12
N GLU A 15 12.10 16.72 -6.80
CA GLU A 15 12.72 15.57 -7.47
C GLU A 15 12.12 14.25 -6.98
N ASP A 16 11.84 14.14 -5.68
CA ASP A 16 11.27 12.94 -5.05
C ASP A 16 9.87 12.59 -5.63
N LYS A 17 9.05 13.62 -5.92
CA LYS A 17 7.73 13.44 -6.56
C LYS A 17 7.77 12.80 -7.94
N LEU A 18 8.90 12.87 -8.64
CA LEU A 18 9.07 12.30 -9.98
C LEU A 18 9.43 10.81 -9.93
N ILE A 19 9.77 10.29 -8.74
CA ILE A 19 10.18 8.91 -8.55
C ILE A 19 8.95 8.07 -8.24
N PRO A 20 8.69 6.98 -9.01
CA PRO A 20 7.67 6.01 -8.64
C PRO A 20 7.99 5.39 -7.27
N THR A 21 7.06 5.49 -6.34
CA THR A 21 7.18 4.95 -4.98
C THR A 21 6.24 3.77 -4.77
N VAL A 22 6.49 3.02 -3.69
CA VAL A 22 5.63 1.91 -3.26
C VAL A 22 4.34 2.44 -2.63
N CYS A 23 3.31 1.59 -2.53
CA CYS A 23 2.08 1.94 -1.82
C CYS A 23 2.37 2.31 -0.36
N HIS A 24 1.77 3.40 0.12
CA HIS A 24 1.97 3.90 1.48
C HIS A 24 1.09 3.19 2.51
N SER A 25 0.16 2.36 2.06
CA SER A 25 -0.79 1.64 2.92
C SER A 25 -1.20 0.31 2.29
N LEU A 26 -1.66 -0.60 3.14
CA LEU A 26 -2.12 -1.91 2.68
C LEU A 26 -3.36 -1.80 1.81
N ASP A 27 -4.33 -0.94 2.13
CA ASP A 27 -5.53 -0.75 1.32
C ASP A 27 -5.21 -0.19 -0.07
N GLN A 28 -4.28 0.77 -0.17
CA GLN A 28 -3.81 1.23 -1.46
C GLN A 28 -3.18 0.08 -2.26
N ALA A 29 -2.36 -0.76 -1.63
CA ALA A 29 -1.76 -1.91 -2.30
C ALA A 29 -2.82 -2.92 -2.79
N LEU A 30 -3.89 -3.15 -2.02
CA LEU A 30 -5.00 -4.01 -2.41
C LEU A 30 -5.81 -3.42 -3.58
N ASP A 31 -6.05 -2.11 -3.60
CA ASP A 31 -6.69 -1.43 -4.73
C ASP A 31 -5.85 -1.52 -6.01
N TYR A 32 -4.54 -1.30 -5.93
CA TYR A 32 -3.66 -1.46 -7.10
C TYR A 32 -3.56 -2.92 -7.55
N LEU A 33 -3.56 -3.87 -6.62
CA LEU A 33 -3.63 -5.30 -6.95
C LEU A 33 -4.92 -5.64 -7.70
N ASP A 34 -6.07 -5.12 -7.27
CA ASP A 34 -7.35 -5.31 -7.95
C ASP A 34 -7.29 -4.78 -9.38
N ASN A 35 -6.84 -3.53 -9.54
CA ASN A 35 -6.81 -2.81 -10.81
C ASN A 35 -5.78 -3.35 -11.82
N ASP A 36 -4.68 -3.98 -11.38
CA ASP A 36 -3.61 -4.48 -12.25
C ASP A 36 -3.26 -5.97 -12.00
N ARG A 37 -4.25 -6.82 -11.80
CA ARG A 37 -4.05 -8.27 -11.59
C ARG A 37 -3.70 -9.09 -12.84
N ALA A 38 -3.76 -8.49 -14.03
CA ALA A 38 -3.65 -9.22 -15.30
C ALA A 38 -2.29 -9.95 -15.48
N PHE A 39 -1.21 -9.39 -14.92
CA PHE A 39 0.10 -10.04 -14.97
C PHE A 39 0.17 -11.31 -14.11
N LEU A 40 -0.67 -11.41 -13.07
CA LEU A 40 -0.75 -12.57 -12.17
C LEU A 40 -1.65 -13.67 -12.72
N THR A 41 -2.74 -13.31 -13.40
CA THR A 41 -3.68 -14.29 -13.97
C THR A 41 -3.18 -14.88 -15.29
N LYS A 42 -2.16 -14.27 -15.90
CA LYS A 42 -1.53 -14.77 -17.12
C LYS A 42 -1.01 -16.20 -16.94
N GLY A 43 -1.48 -17.11 -17.78
CA GLY A 43 -1.11 -18.53 -17.73
C GLY A 43 -1.81 -19.33 -16.63
N GLY A 44 -2.82 -18.75 -15.96
CA GLY A 44 -3.63 -19.44 -14.95
C GLY A 44 -2.88 -19.72 -13.65
N VAL A 45 -1.81 -18.97 -13.35
CA VAL A 45 -1.06 -19.09 -12.09
C VAL A 45 -1.94 -18.67 -10.91
N PHE A 46 -2.64 -17.55 -11.06
CA PHE A 46 -3.67 -17.09 -10.15
C PHE A 46 -5.03 -17.03 -10.87
N THR A 47 -6.10 -17.29 -10.12
CA THR A 47 -7.48 -17.08 -10.58
C THR A 47 -8.03 -15.80 -9.98
N ASP A 48 -8.97 -15.15 -10.68
CA ASP A 48 -9.63 -13.95 -10.15
C ASP A 48 -10.30 -14.22 -8.80
N ALA A 49 -10.98 -15.36 -8.66
CA ALA A 49 -11.63 -15.76 -7.41
C ALA A 49 -10.65 -15.90 -6.24
N TYR A 50 -9.41 -16.35 -6.48
CA TYR A 50 -8.39 -16.40 -5.44
C TYR A 50 -7.96 -15.00 -5.02
N ILE A 51 -7.73 -14.11 -5.99
CA ILE A 51 -7.30 -12.73 -5.73
C ILE A 51 -8.40 -11.96 -4.98
N ASP A 52 -9.67 -12.12 -5.37
CA ASP A 52 -10.81 -11.50 -4.70
C ASP A 52 -10.92 -11.95 -3.24
N ALA A 53 -10.84 -13.27 -3.00
CA ALA A 53 -10.88 -13.81 -1.64
C ALA A 53 -9.68 -13.33 -0.78
N TYR A 54 -8.50 -13.18 -1.39
CA TYR A 54 -7.34 -12.64 -0.71
C TYR A 54 -7.53 -11.17 -0.32
N ILE A 55 -8.03 -10.35 -1.24
CA ILE A 55 -8.34 -8.94 -1.00
C ILE A 55 -9.36 -8.81 0.13
N GLU A 56 -10.46 -9.57 0.08
CA GLU A 56 -11.49 -9.56 1.12
C GLU A 56 -10.90 -9.91 2.49
N LEU A 57 -10.11 -10.99 2.57
CA LEU A 57 -9.46 -11.41 3.80
C LEU A 57 -8.54 -10.31 4.37
N LYS A 58 -7.77 -9.64 3.52
CA LYS A 58 -6.85 -8.57 3.95
C LYS A 58 -7.55 -7.26 4.27
N MET A 59 -8.69 -6.99 3.67
CA MET A 59 -9.52 -5.84 4.06
C MET A 59 -10.08 -5.97 5.48
N GLN A 60 -10.22 -7.20 6.01
CA GLN A 60 -10.57 -7.40 7.42
C GLN A 60 -9.45 -6.91 8.36
N ASP A 61 -8.18 -7.19 8.03
CA ASP A 61 -7.01 -6.70 8.78
C ASP A 61 -6.94 -5.17 8.73
N VAL A 62 -7.12 -4.58 7.54
CA VAL A 62 -7.18 -3.12 7.35
C VAL A 62 -8.27 -2.48 8.21
N THR A 63 -9.48 -3.04 8.17
CA THR A 63 -10.62 -2.54 8.93
C THR A 63 -10.36 -2.59 10.43
N ARG A 64 -9.81 -3.70 10.92
CA ARG A 64 -9.44 -3.85 12.33
C ARG A 64 -8.42 -2.80 12.76
N PHE A 65 -7.38 -2.56 11.94
CA PHE A 65 -6.36 -1.56 12.25
C PHE A 65 -6.95 -0.15 12.30
N ARG A 66 -7.81 0.22 11.34
CA ARG A 66 -8.46 1.54 11.27
C ARG A 66 -9.42 1.81 12.43
N MET A 67 -10.08 0.78 12.93
CA MET A 67 -11.06 0.91 14.03
C MET A 67 -10.41 0.91 15.42
N ALA A 68 -9.17 0.46 15.54
CA ALA A 68 -8.47 0.40 16.81
C ALA A 68 -7.76 1.74 17.09
N THR A 69 -8.05 2.33 18.24
CA THR A 69 -7.33 3.52 18.72
C THR A 69 -5.86 3.18 18.93
N HIS A 70 -4.97 3.94 18.30
CA HIS A 70 -3.53 3.73 18.43
C HIS A 70 -3.03 4.46 19.69
N PRO A 71 -2.12 3.88 20.50
CA PRO A 71 -1.60 4.54 21.71
C PRO A 71 -1.04 5.95 21.47
N VAL A 72 -0.47 6.19 20.28
CA VAL A 72 0.01 7.52 19.85
C VAL A 72 -1.11 8.57 19.79
N GLU A 73 -2.34 8.18 19.51
CA GLU A 73 -3.48 9.10 19.46
C GLU A 73 -3.82 9.62 20.86
N PHE A 74 -3.58 8.83 21.92
CA PHE A 74 -3.68 9.32 23.29
C PHE A 74 -2.59 10.36 23.60
N ASP A 75 -1.34 10.11 23.19
CA ASP A 75 -0.26 11.10 23.33
C ASP A 75 -0.57 12.41 22.58
N MET A 76 -1.12 12.30 21.37
CA MET A 76 -1.45 13.46 20.53
C MET A 76 -2.67 14.24 20.99
N TYR A 77 -3.71 13.58 21.50
CA TYR A 77 -5.04 14.18 21.65
C TYR A 77 -5.66 14.12 23.06
N TYR A 78 -5.08 13.38 24.02
CA TYR A 78 -5.74 13.17 25.33
C TYR A 78 -5.81 14.44 26.19
N THR A 79 -4.88 15.38 26.00
CA THR A 79 -4.82 16.66 26.74
C THR A 79 -5.14 17.87 25.88
N LEU A 80 -5.72 17.66 24.69
CA LEU A 80 -6.08 18.73 23.77
C LEU A 80 -7.33 19.51 24.24
#